data_AF-A0A6A5QFI2-F1
#
_entry.id   AF-A0A6A5QFI2-F1
#
_cell.length_a   1.000
_cell.length_b   1.000
_cell.length_c   1.000
_cell.angle_alpha   90.00
_cell.angle_beta   90.00
_cell.angle_gamma   90.00
#
_symmetry.space_group_name_H-M   'P 1'
#
loop_
_entity.id
_entity.type
_entity.pdbx_description
1 polymer ?
#
loop_
_entity_poly.entity_id
_entity_poly.type
_entity_poly.pdbx_seq_one_letter_code
_entity_poly.pdbx_strand_id
1 'polypeptide(L)'
;MPVLSKVADAGEGSKQTSKEGLFGLPVELFDEITSYLKVSDLCHFKFTSRDGRIAIQNQWHDAILLQTPIYSTYESMKRFLSMLQEVKGLAWRVKALELVSEGLKLHEYGSEWAWEYLTQWEQVDNTAEDVSIINKINADHALAVEDSNGFLHMGGYRILLEQIIAACPELTGINIRKLKIDEHIPDWTDTAKFKDLSYYRPGLAIKPIFYGDWQYDTLHHRVTHYRDEFGDDIIEPNAGPQAKFIDDVDAAILASGKTLSKNFIR
;
A
#
# COMPACT_ATOMS: atom_id res chain seq x y z
N MET A 1 21.81 -72.94 -50.71
CA MET A 1 22.98 -72.97 -49.80
C MET A 1 22.98 -71.67 -48.99
N PRO A 2 23.36 -71.70 -47.70
CA PRO A 2 22.57 -71.56 -46.45
C PRO A 2 22.41 -70.09 -45.95
N VAL A 3 21.38 -69.63 -45.21
CA VAL A 3 20.84 -69.88 -43.83
C VAL A 3 21.56 -69.09 -42.69
N LEU A 4 20.75 -68.37 -41.87
CA LEU A 4 20.96 -67.75 -40.52
C LEU A 4 21.70 -66.39 -40.46
N SER A 5 21.42 -65.42 -39.57
CA SER A 5 20.61 -65.34 -38.33
C SER A 5 20.29 -63.87 -37.96
N LYS A 6 19.20 -63.66 -37.20
CA LYS A 6 18.93 -62.45 -36.41
C LYS A 6 20.04 -62.19 -35.38
N VAL A 7 20.40 -60.93 -35.17
CA VAL A 7 20.68 -60.38 -33.83
C VAL A 7 20.10 -58.96 -33.78
N ALA A 8 19.11 -58.79 -32.92
CA ALA A 8 18.70 -57.49 -32.42
C ALA A 8 19.72 -57.08 -31.36
N ASP A 9 20.27 -55.88 -31.46
CA ASP A 9 20.87 -55.22 -30.30
C ASP A 9 20.15 -53.90 -30.08
N ALA A 10 19.34 -53.93 -29.03
CA ALA A 10 18.74 -52.78 -28.40
C ALA A 10 19.88 -52.00 -27.71
N GLY A 11 20.39 -50.97 -28.40
CA GLY A 11 21.11 -49.91 -27.74
C GLY A 11 20.13 -49.07 -26.93
N GLU A 12 19.91 -49.44 -25.68
CA GLU A 12 19.37 -48.57 -24.63
C GLU A 12 20.30 -47.37 -24.47
N GLY A 13 20.16 -46.38 -25.35
CA GLY A 13 20.61 -45.03 -25.11
C GLY A 13 19.72 -44.44 -24.03
N SER A 14 20.12 -44.62 -22.77
CA SER A 14 19.56 -43.87 -21.65
C SER A 14 19.60 -42.39 -22.03
N LYS A 15 18.44 -41.82 -22.40
CA LYS A 15 18.23 -40.38 -22.33
C LYS A 15 18.35 -40.01 -20.86
N GLN A 16 19.58 -39.78 -20.41
CA GLN A 16 19.84 -38.88 -19.31
C GLN A 16 19.28 -37.54 -19.79
N THR A 17 18.01 -37.30 -19.44
CA THR A 17 17.48 -35.96 -19.36
C THR A 17 18.24 -35.31 -18.22
N SER A 18 19.45 -34.81 -18.51
CA SER A 18 20.02 -33.76 -17.70
C SER A 18 18.95 -32.69 -17.62
N LYS A 19 18.48 -32.44 -16.39
CA LYS A 19 17.81 -31.19 -16.05
C LYS A 19 18.83 -30.09 -16.33
N GLU A 20 19.03 -29.72 -17.60
CA GLU A 20 19.59 -28.43 -17.92
C GLU A 20 18.54 -27.45 -17.41
N GLY A 21 18.73 -27.04 -16.16
CA GLY A 21 17.87 -26.06 -15.57
C GLY A 21 18.03 -24.74 -16.30
N LEU A 22 17.20 -23.78 -15.94
CA LEU A 22 17.11 -22.52 -16.64
C LEU A 22 18.50 -21.85 -16.73
N PHE A 23 18.95 -21.52 -17.94
CA PHE A 23 20.30 -20.98 -18.20
C PHE A 23 21.46 -21.88 -17.73
N GLY A 24 21.26 -23.21 -17.68
CA GLY A 24 22.26 -24.16 -17.20
C GLY A 24 22.40 -24.21 -15.68
N LEU A 25 21.49 -23.56 -14.93
CA LEU A 25 21.47 -23.55 -13.47
C LEU A 25 20.32 -24.43 -12.93
N PRO A 26 20.55 -25.24 -11.88
CA PRO A 26 19.47 -25.85 -11.10
C PRO A 26 18.42 -24.80 -10.69
N VAL A 27 17.15 -25.20 -10.68
CA VAL A 27 16.02 -24.30 -10.37
C VAL A 27 16.20 -23.67 -8.99
N GLU A 28 16.72 -24.42 -8.03
CA GLU A 28 16.92 -23.98 -6.65
C GLU A 28 17.94 -22.84 -6.56
N LEU A 29 19.05 -22.94 -7.31
CA LEU A 29 20.07 -21.87 -7.37
C LEU A 29 19.55 -20.65 -8.13
N PHE A 30 18.75 -20.87 -9.16
CA PHE A 30 18.12 -19.79 -9.91
C PHE A 30 17.11 -19.02 -9.05
N ASP A 31 16.29 -19.73 -8.28
CA ASP A 31 15.33 -19.14 -7.34
C ASP A 31 16.05 -18.35 -6.24
N GLU A 32 17.17 -18.86 -5.73
CA GLU A 32 18.01 -18.16 -4.76
C GLU A 32 18.57 -16.85 -5.35
N ILE A 33 19.19 -16.88 -6.52
CA ILE A 33 19.73 -15.67 -7.18
C ILE A 33 18.64 -14.62 -7.39
N THR A 34 17.49 -15.06 -7.90
CA THR A 34 16.39 -14.15 -8.25
C THR A 34 15.69 -13.58 -7.02
N SER A 35 15.79 -14.24 -5.86
CA SER A 35 15.29 -13.70 -4.59
C SER A 35 16.04 -12.44 -4.11
N TYR A 36 17.28 -12.23 -4.56
CA TYR A 36 18.08 -11.04 -4.23
C TYR A 36 17.85 -9.87 -5.21
N LEU A 37 17.09 -10.07 -6.28
CA LEU A 37 16.86 -9.04 -7.30
C LEU A 37 15.76 -8.07 -6.87
N LYS A 38 15.93 -6.79 -7.23
CA LYS A 38 14.86 -5.80 -7.04
C LYS A 38 13.72 -6.05 -8.03
N VAL A 39 12.52 -5.55 -7.73
CA VAL A 39 11.36 -5.63 -8.63
C VAL A 39 11.68 -5.08 -10.03
N SER A 40 12.45 -3.99 -10.13
CA SER A 40 12.91 -3.42 -11.40
C SER A 40 13.75 -4.41 -12.21
N ASP A 41 14.65 -5.12 -11.55
CA ASP A 41 15.57 -6.06 -12.18
C ASP A 41 14.83 -7.32 -12.62
N LEU A 42 13.91 -7.81 -11.79
CA LEU A 42 12.98 -8.87 -12.14
C LEU A 42 12.09 -8.47 -13.33
N CYS A 43 11.61 -7.22 -13.38
CA CYS A 43 10.86 -6.70 -14.53
C CYS A 43 11.71 -6.74 -15.82
N HIS A 44 12.95 -6.27 -15.78
CA HIS A 44 13.85 -6.36 -16.95
C HIS A 44 14.11 -7.81 -17.34
N PHE A 45 14.31 -8.68 -16.36
CA PHE A 45 14.58 -10.10 -16.58
C PHE A 45 13.42 -10.80 -17.30
N LYS A 46 12.16 -10.42 -17.03
CA LYS A 46 10.98 -10.93 -17.76
C LYS A 46 11.04 -10.71 -19.27
N PHE A 47 11.77 -9.70 -19.73
CA PHE A 47 11.90 -9.38 -21.16
C PHE A 47 13.10 -10.05 -21.84
N THR A 48 13.94 -10.78 -21.09
CA THR A 48 15.13 -11.44 -21.65
C THR A 48 14.79 -12.70 -22.43
N SER A 49 13.86 -13.52 -21.92
CA SER A 49 13.41 -14.75 -22.57
C SER A 49 12.07 -15.22 -22.01
N ARG A 50 11.37 -16.08 -22.77
CA ARG A 50 10.10 -16.69 -22.34
C ARG A 50 10.30 -17.59 -21.11
N ASP A 51 11.34 -18.41 -21.12
CA ASP A 51 11.62 -19.35 -20.03
C ASP A 51 12.08 -18.60 -18.77
N GLY A 52 12.89 -17.56 -18.95
CA GLY A 52 13.24 -16.58 -17.91
C GLY A 52 12.01 -16.00 -17.23
N ARG A 53 11.05 -15.48 -18.02
CA ARG A 53 9.79 -14.92 -17.52
C ARG A 53 8.99 -15.91 -16.68
N ILE A 54 8.90 -17.17 -17.11
CA ILE A 54 8.14 -18.22 -16.39
C ILE A 54 8.85 -18.53 -15.07
N ALA A 55 10.17 -18.68 -15.09
CA ALA A 55 10.93 -19.07 -13.91
C ALA A 55 10.89 -18.00 -12.80
N ILE A 56 11.02 -16.72 -13.15
CA ILE A 56 11.01 -15.64 -12.14
C ILE A 56 9.61 -15.18 -11.74
N GLN A 57 8.56 -15.77 -12.30
CA GLN A 57 7.20 -15.28 -12.12
C GLN A 57 6.81 -15.24 -10.64
N ASN A 58 7.21 -16.27 -9.90
CA ASN A 58 6.90 -16.42 -8.48
C ASN A 58 7.61 -15.37 -7.62
N GLN A 59 8.92 -15.19 -7.83
CA GLN A 59 9.73 -14.20 -7.14
C GLN A 59 9.26 -12.78 -7.44
N TRP A 60 8.88 -12.52 -8.70
CA TRP A 60 8.33 -11.23 -9.09
C TRP A 60 6.96 -10.96 -8.44
N HIS A 61 6.09 -11.97 -8.33
CA HIS A 61 4.83 -11.83 -7.58
C HIS A 61 5.11 -11.49 -6.12
N ASP A 62 5.99 -12.25 -5.46
CA ASP A 62 6.29 -12.04 -4.03
C ASP A 62 6.92 -10.66 -3.80
N ALA A 63 7.83 -10.24 -4.67
CA ALA A 63 8.50 -8.95 -4.58
C ALA A 63 7.53 -7.77 -4.77
N ILE A 64 6.55 -7.88 -5.66
CA ILE A 64 5.51 -6.86 -5.81
C ILE A 64 4.59 -6.81 -4.59
N LEU A 65 4.14 -7.96 -4.09
CA LEU A 65 3.25 -8.01 -2.92
C LEU A 65 3.92 -7.41 -1.69
N LEU A 66 5.20 -7.70 -1.46
CA LEU A 66 5.98 -7.15 -0.34
C LEU A 66 6.17 -5.63 -0.41
N GLN A 67 6.09 -5.02 -1.59
CA GLN A 67 6.36 -3.59 -1.78
C GLN A 67 5.08 -2.74 -1.93
N THR A 68 3.90 -3.34 -1.78
CA THR A 68 2.63 -2.65 -2.07
C THR A 68 1.75 -2.56 -0.82
N PRO A 69 2.06 -1.65 0.12
CA PRO A 69 1.09 -1.27 1.15
C PRO A 69 -0.12 -0.61 0.50
N ILE A 70 -1.30 -0.85 1.07
CA ILE A 70 -2.56 -0.27 0.62
C ILE A 70 -2.87 0.93 1.50
N TYR A 71 -2.87 2.11 0.89
CA TYR A 71 -3.28 3.35 1.53
C TYR A 71 -4.78 3.55 1.36
N SER A 72 -5.35 4.39 2.21
CA SER A 72 -6.78 4.69 2.25
C SER A 72 -7.26 5.67 1.18
N THR A 73 -6.56 5.71 0.05
CA THR A 73 -6.95 6.52 -1.11
C THR A 73 -7.59 5.64 -2.17
N TYR A 74 -8.54 6.22 -2.91
CA TYR A 74 -9.21 5.53 -4.01
C TYR A 74 -8.20 4.95 -5.01
N GLU A 75 -7.22 5.75 -5.43
CA GLU A 75 -6.22 5.32 -6.43
C GLU A 75 -5.30 4.22 -5.90
N SER A 76 -4.88 4.25 -4.63
CA SER A 76 -4.09 3.17 -4.03
C SER A 76 -4.86 1.85 -4.04
N MET A 77 -6.13 1.85 -3.62
CA MET A 77 -6.95 0.64 -3.56
C MET A 77 -7.29 0.11 -4.94
N LYS A 78 -7.70 0.99 -5.84
CA LYS A 78 -7.99 0.68 -7.24
C LYS A 78 -6.78 0.07 -7.93
N ARG A 79 -5.59 0.67 -7.77
CA ARG A 79 -4.35 0.14 -8.35
C ARG A 79 -4.05 -1.26 -7.84
N PHE A 80 -4.21 -1.52 -6.55
CA PHE A 80 -4.03 -2.85 -5.99
C PHE A 80 -5.04 -3.85 -6.57
N LEU A 81 -6.32 -3.49 -6.63
CA LEU A 81 -7.37 -4.34 -7.20
C LEU A 81 -7.13 -4.64 -8.69
N SER A 82 -6.78 -3.64 -9.48
CA SER A 82 -6.41 -3.81 -10.90
C SER A 82 -5.22 -4.75 -11.05
N MET A 83 -4.20 -4.61 -10.20
CA MET A 83 -3.05 -5.51 -10.20
C MET A 83 -3.44 -6.96 -9.91
N LEU A 84 -4.36 -7.21 -8.97
CA LEU A 84 -4.88 -8.57 -8.70
C LEU A 84 -5.61 -9.17 -9.91
N GLN A 85 -6.31 -8.34 -10.67
CA GLN A 85 -7.10 -8.77 -11.84
C GLN A 85 -6.24 -9.00 -13.08
N GLU A 86 -5.25 -8.14 -13.33
CA GLU A 86 -4.40 -8.18 -14.53
C GLU A 86 -3.29 -9.24 -14.41
N VAL A 87 -2.77 -9.46 -13.20
CA VAL A 87 -1.65 -10.37 -12.99
C VAL A 87 -2.15 -11.77 -12.64
N LYS A 88 -2.13 -12.65 -13.65
CA LYS A 88 -2.57 -14.05 -13.51
C LYS A 88 -1.87 -14.76 -12.34
N GLY A 89 -2.68 -15.26 -11.40
CA GLY A 89 -2.23 -16.05 -10.26
C GLY A 89 -1.71 -15.24 -9.07
N LEU A 90 -1.62 -13.90 -9.18
CA LEU A 90 -1.17 -13.05 -8.07
C LEU A 90 -2.12 -13.13 -6.88
N ALA A 91 -3.43 -13.07 -7.13
CA ALA A 91 -4.46 -13.09 -6.09
C ALA A 91 -4.40 -14.34 -5.19
N TRP A 92 -4.02 -15.49 -5.73
CA TRP A 92 -3.83 -16.73 -4.97
C TRP A 92 -2.58 -16.74 -4.08
N ARG A 93 -1.66 -15.78 -4.28
CA ARG A 93 -0.44 -15.66 -3.46
C ARG A 93 -0.60 -14.67 -2.31
N VAL A 94 -1.66 -13.87 -2.31
CA VAL A 94 -1.89 -12.87 -1.26
C VAL A 94 -2.35 -13.57 0.00
N LYS A 95 -1.41 -13.83 0.92
CA LYS A 95 -1.68 -14.44 2.24
C LYS A 95 -1.98 -13.41 3.32
N ALA A 96 -1.42 -12.21 3.19
CA ALA A 96 -1.67 -11.10 4.08
C ALA A 96 -1.72 -9.79 3.29
N LEU A 97 -2.61 -8.89 3.70
CA LEU A 97 -2.65 -7.51 3.22
C LEU A 97 -1.93 -6.59 4.22
N GLU A 98 -1.23 -5.57 3.74
CA GLU A 98 -0.69 -4.50 4.57
C GLU A 98 -1.49 -3.22 4.31
N LEU A 99 -2.24 -2.77 5.32
CA LEU A 99 -3.06 -1.57 5.28
C LEU A 99 -2.40 -0.46 6.10
N VAL A 100 -2.41 0.75 5.56
CA VAL A 100 -2.01 1.96 6.28
C VAL A 100 -3.24 2.61 6.88
N SER A 101 -3.28 2.75 8.21
CA SER A 101 -4.45 3.25 8.93
C SER A 101 -4.62 4.77 8.88
N GLU A 102 -3.56 5.50 8.52
CA GLU A 102 -3.54 6.96 8.50
C GLU A 102 -3.92 7.47 7.11
N GLY A 103 -4.84 8.42 7.08
CA GLY A 103 -5.31 9.13 5.89
C GLY A 103 -4.88 10.59 5.91
N LEU A 104 -5.30 11.34 4.89
CA LEU A 104 -5.24 12.80 4.94
C LEU A 104 -6.22 13.30 6.01
N LYS A 105 -5.75 14.19 6.89
CA LYS A 105 -6.50 14.68 8.04
C LYS A 105 -6.83 16.15 7.84
N LEU A 106 -8.09 16.54 8.08
CA LEU A 106 -8.45 17.95 8.25
C LEU A 106 -7.69 18.51 9.47
N HIS A 107 -7.15 19.72 9.34
CA HIS A 107 -6.57 20.41 10.48
C HIS A 107 -7.62 20.55 11.60
N GLU A 108 -7.37 19.92 12.76
CA GLU A 108 -8.27 19.96 13.92
C GLU A 108 -8.38 21.38 14.50
N TYR A 109 -7.25 22.08 14.51
CA TYR A 109 -7.11 23.47 14.89
C TYR A 109 -6.61 24.20 13.65
N GLY A 110 -7.06 25.44 13.41
CA GLY A 110 -6.78 26.17 12.17
C GLY A 110 -5.35 25.99 11.65
N SER A 111 -5.19 25.91 10.32
CA SER A 111 -3.94 25.45 9.68
C SER A 111 -2.67 26.13 10.21
N GLU A 112 -2.76 27.40 10.64
CA GLU A 112 -1.67 28.18 11.23
C GLU A 112 -1.10 27.55 12.51
N TRP A 113 -1.93 26.98 13.38
CA TRP A 113 -1.52 26.43 14.69
C TRP A 113 -0.64 25.19 14.57
N ALA A 114 -0.91 24.35 13.58
CA ALA A 114 -0.11 23.15 13.34
C ALA A 114 1.34 23.50 12.95
N TRP A 115 1.50 24.61 12.21
CA TRP A 115 2.81 25.15 11.85
C TRP A 115 3.45 25.96 12.98
N GLU A 116 2.67 26.69 13.77
CA GLU A 116 3.14 27.35 14.99
C GLU A 116 3.74 26.35 15.98
N TYR A 117 3.08 25.21 16.19
CA TYR A 117 3.60 24.17 17.07
C TYR A 117 4.93 23.62 16.57
N LEU A 118 5.02 23.36 15.25
CA LEU A 118 6.26 22.89 14.64
C LEU A 118 7.39 23.91 14.79
N THR A 119 7.14 25.18 14.48
CA THR A 119 8.14 26.26 14.56
C THR A 119 8.59 26.53 15.98
N GLN A 120 7.68 26.50 16.96
CA GLN A 120 8.02 26.59 18.39
C GLN A 120 8.89 25.41 18.85
N TRP A 121 8.53 24.18 18.46
CA TRP A 121 9.28 22.99 18.80
C TRP A 121 10.68 23.00 18.18
N GLU A 122 10.77 23.51 16.95
CA GLU A 122 12.01 23.65 16.19
C GLU A 122 12.83 24.88 16.56
N GLN A 123 12.27 25.79 17.35
CA GLN A 123 12.88 27.08 17.74
C GLN A 123 13.31 27.91 16.53
N VAL A 124 12.44 27.96 15.52
CA VAL A 124 12.66 28.70 14.26
C VAL A 124 11.51 29.67 14.02
N ASP A 125 11.83 30.82 13.44
CA ASP A 125 10.85 31.79 13.00
C ASP A 125 10.58 31.63 11.50
N ASN A 126 9.31 31.73 11.10
CA ASN A 126 8.94 31.71 9.69
C ASN A 126 9.37 33.00 8.99
N THR A 127 10.05 32.87 7.85
CA THR A 127 10.26 33.98 6.92
C THR A 127 8.98 34.28 6.14
N ALA A 128 8.90 35.44 5.48
CA ALA A 128 7.78 35.76 4.59
C ALA A 128 7.64 34.75 3.43
N GLU A 129 8.76 34.17 2.98
CA GLU A 129 8.78 33.13 1.95
C GLU A 129 8.23 31.80 2.50
N ASP A 130 8.61 31.41 3.72
CA ASP A 130 8.07 30.23 4.41
C ASP A 130 6.55 30.32 4.55
N VAL A 131 6.03 31.48 4.94
CA VAL A 131 4.58 31.71 5.06
C VAL A 131 3.88 31.50 3.72
N SER A 132 4.47 31.97 2.62
CA SER A 132 3.90 31.76 1.28
C SER A 132 3.91 30.28 0.88
N ILE A 133 4.95 29.55 1.22
CA ILE A 133 5.07 28.10 0.95
C ILE A 133 4.03 27.33 1.77
N ILE A 134 3.95 27.62 3.07
CA ILE A 134 2.99 27.03 4.01
C ILE A 134 1.55 27.24 3.54
N ASN A 135 1.19 28.47 3.19
CA ASN A 135 -0.17 28.79 2.73
C ASN A 135 -0.53 28.01 1.46
N LYS A 136 0.42 27.85 0.54
CA LYS A 136 0.20 27.07 -0.68
C LYS A 136 0.01 25.59 -0.37
N ILE A 137 0.84 25.03 0.51
CA ILE A 137 0.71 23.63 0.94
C ILE A 137 -0.62 23.38 1.64
N ASN A 138 -1.05 24.28 2.54
CA ASN A 138 -2.32 24.15 3.24
C ASN A 138 -3.52 24.22 2.28
N ALA A 139 -3.46 25.09 1.27
CA ALA A 139 -4.49 25.17 0.24
C ALA A 139 -4.55 23.88 -0.61
N ASP A 140 -3.39 23.39 -1.07
CA ASP A 140 -3.29 22.12 -1.79
C ASP A 140 -3.83 20.96 -0.91
N HIS A 141 -3.59 21.03 0.40
CA HIS A 141 -4.03 20.02 1.38
C HIS A 141 -5.52 19.98 1.58
N ALA A 142 -6.13 21.14 1.76
CA ALA A 142 -7.58 21.24 1.90
C ALA A 142 -8.30 20.59 0.71
N LEU A 143 -7.81 20.84 -0.52
CA LEU A 143 -8.37 20.24 -1.73
C LEU A 143 -8.22 18.71 -1.74
N ALA A 144 -7.03 18.19 -1.45
CA ALA A 144 -6.81 16.74 -1.43
C ALA A 144 -7.59 16.02 -0.33
N VAL A 145 -7.77 16.68 0.82
CA VAL A 145 -8.60 16.17 1.92
C VAL A 145 -10.07 16.11 1.52
N GLU A 146 -10.59 17.14 0.84
CA GLU A 146 -11.96 17.14 0.33
C GLU A 146 -12.22 15.98 -0.62
N ASP A 147 -11.31 15.75 -1.58
CA ASP A 147 -11.38 14.63 -2.52
C ASP A 147 -11.33 13.27 -1.80
N SER A 148 -10.44 13.13 -0.81
CA SER A 148 -10.29 11.90 -0.02
C SER A 148 -11.51 11.63 0.87
N ASN A 149 -12.08 12.67 1.49
CA ASN A 149 -13.21 12.55 2.41
C ASN A 149 -14.45 12.00 1.70
N GLY A 150 -14.71 12.38 0.44
CA GLY A 150 -15.81 11.82 -0.33
C GLY A 150 -15.71 10.30 -0.48
N PHE A 151 -14.51 9.78 -0.73
CA PHE A 151 -14.27 8.34 -0.84
C PHE A 151 -14.42 7.61 0.51
N LEU A 152 -13.86 8.18 1.58
CA LEU A 152 -13.90 7.58 2.91
C LEU A 152 -15.31 7.60 3.51
N HIS A 153 -15.94 8.77 3.59
CA HIS A 153 -17.19 8.97 4.33
C HIS A 153 -18.40 8.32 3.66
N MET A 154 -18.35 8.13 2.34
CA MET A 154 -19.39 7.43 1.59
C MET A 154 -19.22 5.89 1.62
N GLY A 155 -18.23 5.38 2.37
CA GLY A 155 -17.94 3.96 2.50
C GLY A 155 -17.26 3.34 1.27
N GLY A 156 -16.69 4.16 0.39
CA GLY A 156 -15.95 3.69 -0.79
C GLY A 156 -14.74 2.84 -0.41
N TYR A 157 -14.04 3.24 0.66
CA TYR A 157 -12.94 2.46 1.24
C TYR A 157 -13.38 1.04 1.63
N ARG A 158 -14.44 0.93 2.42
CA ARG A 158 -15.01 -0.36 2.82
C ARG A 158 -15.37 -1.24 1.62
N ILE A 159 -16.04 -0.67 0.61
CA ILE A 159 -16.49 -1.41 -0.58
C ILE A 159 -15.29 -1.94 -1.40
N LEU A 160 -14.27 -1.11 -1.63
CA LEU A 160 -13.08 -1.56 -2.35
C LEU A 160 -12.28 -2.58 -1.54
N LEU A 161 -12.19 -2.42 -0.22
CA LEU A 161 -11.50 -3.37 0.64
C LEU A 161 -12.19 -4.73 0.61
N GLU A 162 -13.52 -4.76 0.68
CA GLU A 162 -14.32 -5.98 0.51
C GLU A 162 -14.00 -6.68 -0.81
N GLN A 163 -13.97 -5.94 -1.93
CA GLN A 163 -13.63 -6.49 -3.25
C GLN A 163 -12.21 -7.06 -3.30
N ILE A 164 -11.23 -6.38 -2.70
CA ILE A 164 -9.85 -6.86 -2.62
C ILE A 164 -9.78 -8.15 -1.79
N ILE A 165 -10.45 -8.20 -0.64
CA ILE A 165 -10.50 -9.39 0.22
C ILE A 165 -11.17 -10.57 -0.50
N ALA A 166 -12.29 -10.31 -1.18
CA ALA A 166 -13.01 -11.31 -1.95
C ALA A 166 -12.16 -11.85 -3.11
N ALA A 167 -11.37 -11.00 -3.77
CA ALA A 167 -10.48 -11.39 -4.85
C ALA A 167 -9.30 -12.27 -4.40
N CYS A 168 -8.89 -12.21 -3.12
CA CYS A 168 -7.72 -12.92 -2.59
C CYS A 168 -8.11 -14.21 -1.84
N PRO A 169 -8.25 -15.39 -2.49
CA PRO A 169 -8.78 -16.61 -1.87
C PRO A 169 -8.00 -17.07 -0.65
N GLU A 170 -6.66 -17.08 -0.73
CA GLU A 170 -5.73 -17.58 0.29
C GLU A 170 -5.38 -16.55 1.38
N LEU A 171 -6.13 -15.45 1.45
CA LEU A 171 -5.91 -14.41 2.46
C LEU A 171 -6.23 -14.95 3.85
N THR A 172 -5.28 -14.84 4.77
CA THR A 172 -5.41 -15.30 6.17
C THR A 172 -5.27 -14.18 7.20
N GLY A 173 -4.70 -13.04 6.81
CA GLY A 173 -4.47 -11.94 7.74
C GLY A 173 -4.44 -10.55 7.10
N ILE A 174 -4.64 -9.56 7.95
CA ILE A 174 -4.53 -8.13 7.63
C ILE A 174 -3.56 -7.53 8.65
N ASN A 175 -2.48 -6.97 8.14
CA ASN A 175 -1.51 -6.22 8.90
C ASN A 175 -1.84 -4.74 8.78
N ILE A 176 -2.01 -4.07 9.92
CA ILE A 176 -2.37 -2.65 10.01
C ILE A 176 -1.19 -1.91 10.61
N ARG A 177 -0.78 -0.81 10.00
CA ARG A 177 0.28 0.05 10.53
C ARG A 177 0.01 1.53 10.28
N LYS A 178 0.73 2.38 11.00
CA LYS A 178 0.82 3.82 10.74
C LYS A 178 1.84 4.13 9.64
N LEU A 179 1.87 5.37 9.16
CA LEU A 179 2.86 5.82 8.18
C LEU A 179 4.27 5.88 8.83
N LYS A 180 5.28 5.31 8.18
CA LYS A 180 6.69 5.37 8.62
C LYS A 180 7.25 6.79 8.52
N ILE A 181 8.23 7.21 9.32
CA ILE A 181 8.68 8.62 9.45
C ILE A 181 8.86 9.38 8.12
N ASP A 182 9.38 8.76 7.06
CA ASP A 182 9.60 9.41 5.75
C ASP A 182 8.62 8.97 4.65
N GLU A 183 7.54 8.29 5.01
CA GLU A 183 6.52 7.79 4.09
C GLU A 183 5.38 8.80 3.94
N HIS A 184 5.00 9.10 2.71
CA HIS A 184 3.85 9.93 2.40
C HIS A 184 2.77 9.11 1.70
N ILE A 185 1.51 9.47 1.93
CA ILE A 185 0.39 8.90 1.18
C ILE A 185 0.62 9.18 -0.32
N PRO A 186 0.58 8.18 -1.20
CA PRO A 186 0.67 8.39 -2.64
C PRO A 186 -0.40 9.37 -3.13
N ASP A 187 -0.07 10.11 -4.19
CA ASP A 187 -0.98 11.08 -4.85
C ASP A 187 -1.31 12.34 -4.03
N TRP A 188 -0.95 12.39 -2.74
CA TRP A 188 -0.82 13.64 -1.99
C TRP A 188 0.34 14.46 -2.58
N THR A 189 -0.01 15.45 -3.39
CA THR A 189 0.94 16.18 -4.21
C THR A 189 1.57 17.32 -3.41
N ASP A 190 2.87 17.46 -3.61
CA ASP A 190 3.72 18.55 -3.13
C ASP A 190 4.42 18.45 -1.78
N THR A 191 4.76 17.22 -1.40
CA THR A 191 5.74 16.99 -0.33
C THR A 191 7.15 17.49 -0.68
N ALA A 192 7.41 17.78 -1.96
CA ALA A 192 8.66 18.36 -2.42
C ALA A 192 8.82 19.82 -1.95
N LYS A 193 7.75 20.64 -1.96
CA LYS A 193 7.75 22.02 -1.45
C LYS A 193 8.19 22.14 0.01
N PHE A 194 8.07 21.08 0.81
CA PHE A 194 8.58 21.12 2.18
C PHE A 194 10.07 21.43 2.22
N LYS A 195 10.83 21.03 1.19
CA LYS A 195 12.27 21.29 1.06
C LYS A 195 12.61 22.75 0.86
N ASP A 196 11.64 23.55 0.47
CA ASP A 196 11.82 24.99 0.22
C ASP A 196 11.65 25.82 1.49
N LEU A 197 11.16 25.21 2.59
CA LEU A 197 11.14 25.87 3.90
C LEU A 197 12.56 26.12 4.40
N SER A 198 12.81 27.32 4.91
CA SER A 198 14.13 27.78 5.37
C SER A 198 14.72 26.90 6.49
N TYR A 199 13.86 26.23 7.25
CA TYR A 199 14.22 25.33 8.36
C TYR A 199 14.01 23.84 8.03
N TYR A 200 13.78 23.50 6.76
CA TYR A 200 13.61 22.10 6.36
C TYR A 200 14.85 21.27 6.66
N ARG A 201 14.61 20.04 7.14
CA ARG A 201 15.61 18.98 7.22
C ARG A 201 14.98 17.61 6.99
N PRO A 202 15.75 16.62 6.51
CA PRO A 202 15.27 15.24 6.49
C PRO A 202 14.78 14.81 7.88
N GLY A 203 13.61 14.17 7.94
CA GLY A 203 12.97 13.74 9.19
C GLY A 203 12.24 14.82 9.98
N LEU A 204 12.03 16.04 9.43
CA LEU A 204 11.17 17.06 10.05
C LEU A 204 9.77 16.49 10.30
N ALA A 205 9.26 16.66 11.52
CA ALA A 205 8.02 16.05 11.99
C ALA A 205 6.76 16.76 11.47
N ILE A 206 6.62 16.85 10.15
CA ILE A 206 5.47 17.49 9.47
C ILE A 206 4.24 16.59 9.39
N LYS A 207 4.38 15.30 9.68
CA LYS A 207 3.31 14.32 9.51
C LYS A 207 2.08 14.55 10.38
N PRO A 208 2.21 14.91 11.67
CA PRO A 208 1.06 15.20 12.52
C PRO A 208 0.20 16.37 12.00
N ILE A 209 0.76 17.21 11.12
CA ILE A 209 0.04 18.33 10.50
C ILE A 209 -0.96 17.84 9.45
N PHE A 210 -0.60 16.81 8.68
CA PHE A 210 -1.34 16.39 7.47
C PHE A 210 -2.00 15.03 7.55
N TYR A 211 -1.52 14.16 8.44
CA TYR A 211 -1.94 12.77 8.51
C TYR A 211 -2.47 12.43 9.89
N GLY A 212 -3.45 11.54 9.90
CA GLY A 212 -4.01 11.03 11.13
C GLY A 212 -5.00 9.91 10.87
N ASP A 213 -5.48 9.31 11.96
CA ASP A 213 -6.60 8.40 11.90
C ASP A 213 -7.86 9.21 11.52
N TRP A 214 -8.67 8.70 10.58
CA TRP A 214 -9.92 9.36 10.23
C TRP A 214 -11.10 8.79 11.02
N GLN A 215 -12.09 9.64 11.22
CA GLN A 215 -13.39 9.28 11.76
C GLN A 215 -14.46 10.07 11.03
N TYR A 216 -15.65 9.50 10.89
CA TYR A 216 -16.77 10.20 10.27
C TYR A 216 -18.11 9.71 10.82
N ASP A 217 -19.09 10.59 10.75
CA ASP A 217 -20.48 10.33 11.03
C ASP A 217 -21.09 9.50 9.90
N THR A 218 -21.56 8.31 10.22
CA THR A 218 -22.17 7.40 9.23
C THR A 218 -23.55 7.85 8.74
N LEU A 219 -24.23 8.75 9.47
CA LEU A 219 -25.52 9.31 9.08
C LEU A 219 -25.34 10.54 8.17
N HIS A 220 -24.36 11.40 8.50
CA HIS A 220 -24.14 12.67 7.79
C HIS A 220 -22.98 12.65 6.79
N HIS A 221 -22.22 11.55 6.74
CA HIS A 221 -21.04 11.38 5.88
C HIS A 221 -20.00 12.50 6.02
N ARG A 222 -19.81 12.98 7.26
CA ARG A 222 -18.86 14.04 7.60
C ARG A 222 -18.35 13.93 9.03
N VAL A 223 -17.31 14.67 9.38
CA VAL A 223 -16.87 14.78 10.77
C VAL A 223 -17.89 15.61 11.56
N THR A 224 -18.45 15.05 12.63
CA THR A 224 -19.36 15.74 13.58
C THR A 224 -18.88 15.68 15.03
N HIS A 225 -17.80 14.92 15.28
CA HIS A 225 -17.06 14.87 16.53
C HIS A 225 -15.64 15.37 16.25
N TYR A 226 -15.20 16.42 16.93
CA TYR A 226 -13.86 16.98 16.76
C TYR A 226 -13.39 17.66 18.06
N ARG A 227 -12.10 17.96 18.17
CA ARG A 227 -11.58 18.80 19.25
C ARG A 227 -11.48 20.23 18.78
N ASP A 228 -11.85 21.16 19.65
CA ASP A 228 -11.65 22.60 19.42
C ASP A 228 -10.25 23.07 19.82
N GLU A 229 -9.95 24.33 19.53
CA GLU A 229 -8.65 24.94 19.83
C GLU A 229 -8.22 24.88 21.31
N PHE A 230 -9.12 24.60 22.26
CA PHE A 230 -8.81 24.45 23.68
C PHE A 230 -8.59 22.99 24.10
N GLY A 231 -8.77 22.06 23.16
CA GLY A 231 -8.70 20.62 23.37
C GLY A 231 -9.98 20.02 23.91
N ASP A 232 -11.09 20.77 23.91
CA ASP A 232 -12.39 20.29 24.34
C ASP A 232 -13.05 19.47 23.21
N ASP A 233 -13.56 18.29 23.55
CA ASP A 233 -14.26 17.43 22.61
C ASP A 233 -15.65 18.03 22.30
N ILE A 234 -15.83 18.56 21.09
CA ILE A 234 -17.11 19.07 20.58
C ILE A 234 -17.86 17.97 19.84
N ILE A 235 -19.13 17.83 20.19
CA ILE A 235 -20.09 16.99 19.48
C ILE A 235 -21.17 17.91 18.91
N GLU A 236 -21.31 17.93 17.58
CA GLU A 236 -22.34 18.74 16.94
C GLU A 236 -23.76 18.28 17.35
N PRO A 237 -24.74 19.19 17.46
CA PRO A 237 -26.13 18.82 17.67
C PRO A 237 -26.63 17.87 16.59
N ASN A 238 -27.24 16.76 17.00
CA ASN A 238 -27.69 15.65 16.15
C ASN A 238 -26.57 14.82 15.49
N ALA A 239 -25.34 14.83 16.02
CA ALA A 239 -24.30 13.89 15.56
C ALA A 239 -24.80 12.43 15.58
N GLY A 240 -24.57 11.74 14.46
CA GLY A 240 -24.87 10.33 14.28
C GLY A 240 -23.74 9.42 14.76
N PRO A 241 -23.86 8.10 14.52
CA PRO A 241 -22.85 7.12 14.92
C PRO A 241 -21.53 7.38 14.19
N GLN A 242 -20.43 7.40 14.94
CA GLN A 242 -19.09 7.59 14.40
C GLN A 242 -18.50 6.25 13.96
N ALA A 243 -17.92 6.22 12.77
CA ALA A 243 -17.10 5.13 12.27
C ALA A 243 -15.65 5.59 12.14
N LYS A 244 -14.72 4.66 12.34
CA LYS A 244 -13.27 4.84 12.17
C LYS A 244 -12.74 3.82 11.16
N PHE A 245 -11.48 3.97 10.78
CA PHE A 245 -10.76 3.01 9.92
C PHE A 245 -11.01 1.55 10.32
N ILE A 246 -10.91 1.21 11.60
CA ILE A 246 -11.04 -0.17 12.07
C ILE A 246 -12.45 -0.72 11.88
N ASP A 247 -13.47 0.13 11.99
CA ASP A 247 -14.86 -0.26 11.81
C ASP A 247 -15.13 -0.59 10.34
N ASP A 248 -14.53 0.18 9.41
CA ASP A 248 -14.61 -0.12 7.98
C ASP A 248 -13.86 -1.40 7.60
N VAL A 249 -12.69 -1.64 8.20
CA VAL A 249 -11.96 -2.91 8.02
C VAL A 249 -12.81 -4.08 8.51
N ASP A 250 -13.41 -3.98 9.69
CA ASP A 250 -14.23 -5.05 10.26
C ASP A 250 -15.49 -5.30 9.45
N ALA A 251 -16.14 -4.23 8.98
CA ALA A 251 -17.29 -4.34 8.11
C ALA A 251 -16.92 -4.98 6.76
N ALA A 252 -15.77 -4.66 6.17
CA ALA A 252 -15.30 -5.26 4.93
C ALA A 252 -14.96 -6.76 5.10
N ILE A 253 -14.30 -7.14 6.20
CA ILE A 253 -14.03 -8.55 6.52
C ILE A 253 -15.34 -9.31 6.67
N LEU A 254 -16.29 -8.76 7.45
CA LEU A 254 -17.59 -9.37 7.66
C LEU A 254 -18.37 -9.55 6.36
N ALA A 255 -18.43 -8.52 5.52
CA ALA A 255 -19.12 -8.56 4.23
C ALA A 255 -18.50 -9.57 3.26
N SER A 256 -17.17 -9.75 3.30
CA SER A 256 -16.48 -10.74 2.47
C SER A 256 -16.77 -12.19 2.86
N GLY A 257 -17.37 -12.44 4.03
CA GLY A 257 -17.63 -13.78 4.55
C GLY A 257 -16.37 -14.53 5.01
N LYS A 258 -15.22 -13.87 5.12
CA LYS A 258 -13.96 -14.47 5.57
C LYS A 258 -13.70 -14.25 7.04
N THR A 259 -12.98 -15.18 7.65
CA THR A 259 -12.40 -15.01 8.99
C THR A 259 -10.92 -14.72 8.84
N LEU A 260 -10.51 -13.49 9.11
CA LEU A 260 -9.13 -13.04 8.96
C LEU A 260 -8.54 -12.61 10.31
N SER A 261 -7.26 -12.89 10.51
CA SER A 261 -6.51 -12.34 11.63
C SER A 261 -6.18 -10.86 11.38
N LYS A 262 -6.23 -10.01 12.42
CA LYS A 262 -5.81 -8.61 12.35
C LYS A 262 -4.59 -8.41 13.23
N ASN A 263 -3.49 -7.93 12.66
CA ASN A 263 -2.24 -7.67 13.37
C ASN A 263 -1.91 -6.17 13.31
N PHE A 264 -1.77 -5.53 14.47
CA PHE A 264 -1.33 -4.14 14.54
C PHE A 264 0.19 -4.09 14.67
N ILE A 265 0.85 -3.60 13.63
CA ILE A 265 2.30 -3.36 13.60
C ILE A 265 2.55 -2.00 14.25
N ARG A 266 3.39 -2.00 15.29
CA ARG A 266 3.83 -0.79 15.99
C ARG A 266 5.00 -0.14 15.29
#